data_AF-A0A959FV32-F1
#
_entry.id   AF-A0A959FV32-F1
#
_cell.length_a   1.000
_cell.length_b   1.000
_cell.length_c   1.000
_cell.angle_alpha   90.00
_cell.angle_beta   90.00
_cell.angle_gamma   90.00
#
_symmetry.space_group_name_H-M   'P 1'
#
loop_
_entity.id
_entity.type
_entity.pdbx_description
1 polymer ?
#
loop_
_entity_poly.entity_id
_entity_poly.type
_entity_poly.pdbx_seq_one_letter_code
_entity_poly.pdbx_strand_id
1 'polypeptide(L)'
;MLKSEIQELVKKLLQDGRYAQALEAMQKYSNGLDSYIEDDIVLLISSFNRNQRDYGRGILDDRERNRNENRLAFNITQLLPKLPDEGNAVEQEIKKELGTDSRPTSPANSSDGGPKKILFLSGNFNGEIDLNIPKESREIRNQIRFSQNRESYEFIDEPSVTLIEITGFILDHRPNFIHFSGHGNEHRGLITYDDGEKTYIGEEQLDDLFSAIDGLMEVEVVILNACYSSKQAKVISSHNIYVIGMAKEIGDTSARKFAAGFYQSIAAGLDIDRAFKMAKVHLRKPDSVGQNKPELWYKGEIIS
;
A
#
# COMPACT_ATOMS: atom_id res chain seq x y z
N MET A 1 -34.33 -1.16 -0.75
CA MET A 1 -34.12 -2.37 -1.58
C MET A 1 -33.57 -3.45 -0.66
N LEU A 2 -34.09 -4.67 -0.75
CA LEU A 2 -33.63 -5.79 0.07
C LEU A 2 -32.28 -6.29 -0.43
N LYS A 3 -31.46 -6.80 0.49
CA LYS A 3 -30.15 -7.39 0.19
C LYS A 3 -30.20 -8.49 -0.87
N SER A 4 -31.23 -9.33 -0.84
CA SER A 4 -31.43 -10.38 -1.84
C SER A 4 -31.57 -9.82 -3.26
N GLU A 5 -32.25 -8.69 -3.43
CA GLU A 5 -32.48 -8.07 -4.73
C GLU A 5 -31.18 -7.50 -5.32
N ILE A 6 -30.36 -6.83 -4.50
CA ILE A 6 -29.07 -6.29 -4.97
C ILE A 6 -28.07 -7.41 -5.25
N GLN A 7 -28.08 -8.48 -4.45
CA GLN A 7 -27.23 -9.65 -4.69
C GLN A 7 -27.55 -10.33 -6.02
N GLU A 8 -28.83 -10.45 -6.36
CA GLU A 8 -29.25 -11.03 -7.65
C GLU A 8 -28.83 -10.13 -8.83
N LEU A 9 -29.04 -8.81 -8.71
CA LEU A 9 -28.63 -7.83 -9.72
C LEU A 9 -27.11 -7.88 -9.98
N VAL A 10 -26.31 -7.84 -8.92
CA VAL A 10 -24.84 -7.85 -9.02
C VAL A 10 -24.35 -9.17 -9.62
N LYS A 11 -24.89 -10.32 -9.17
CA LYS A 11 -24.51 -11.63 -9.74
C LYS A 11 -24.78 -11.70 -11.25
N LYS A 12 -25.92 -11.15 -11.71
CA LYS A 12 -26.24 -11.09 -13.14
C LYS A 12 -25.25 -10.20 -13.90
N LEU A 13 -24.93 -9.02 -13.37
CA LEU A 13 -23.95 -8.12 -13.98
C LEU A 13 -22.56 -8.76 -14.09
N LEU A 14 -22.13 -9.54 -13.08
CA LEU A 14 -20.87 -10.28 -13.15
C LEU A 14 -20.89 -11.37 -14.23
N GLN A 15 -22.00 -12.10 -14.39
CA GLN A 15 -22.15 -13.12 -15.44
C GLN A 15 -22.09 -12.50 -16.85
N ASP A 16 -22.59 -11.28 -17.00
CA ASP A 16 -22.57 -10.53 -18.26
C ASP A 16 -21.23 -9.81 -18.50
N GLY A 17 -20.23 -9.94 -17.61
CA GLY A 17 -18.94 -9.23 -17.68
C GLY A 17 -19.03 -7.72 -17.40
N ARG A 18 -20.12 -7.27 -16.80
CA ARG A 18 -20.46 -5.85 -16.56
C ARG A 18 -19.97 -5.38 -15.18
N TYR A 19 -18.66 -5.52 -14.94
CA TYR A 19 -18.03 -5.25 -13.64
C TYR A 19 -18.19 -3.82 -13.13
N ALA A 20 -18.08 -2.82 -14.02
CA ALA A 20 -18.27 -1.40 -13.65
C ALA A 20 -19.64 -1.15 -13.02
N GLN A 21 -20.68 -1.71 -13.65
CA GLN A 21 -22.07 -1.56 -13.23
C GLN A 21 -22.38 -2.38 -11.98
N ALA A 22 -21.73 -3.53 -11.80
CA ALA A 22 -21.83 -4.30 -10.56
C ALA A 22 -21.32 -3.46 -9.37
N LEU A 23 -20.18 -2.80 -9.53
CA LEU A 23 -19.58 -1.98 -8.49
C LEU A 23 -20.37 -0.70 -8.21
N GLU A 24 -20.86 -0.03 -9.26
CA GLU A 24 -21.73 1.15 -9.12
C GLU A 24 -23.04 0.81 -8.39
N ALA A 25 -23.64 -0.35 -8.71
CA ALA A 25 -24.84 -0.81 -8.03
C ALA A 25 -24.59 -1.04 -6.53
N MET A 26 -23.46 -1.67 -6.18
CA MET A 26 -23.08 -1.87 -4.78
C MET A 26 -22.84 -0.54 -4.06
N GLN A 27 -22.12 0.39 -4.68
CA GLN A 27 -21.84 1.70 -4.11
C GLN A 27 -23.12 2.48 -3.83
N LYS A 28 -24.04 2.56 -4.81
CA LYS A 28 -25.33 3.22 -4.63
C LYS A 28 -26.14 2.56 -3.51
N TYR A 29 -26.19 1.23 -3.50
CA TYR A 29 -26.91 0.46 -2.49
C TYR A 29 -26.42 0.74 -1.06
N SER A 30 -25.10 0.77 -0.85
CA SER A 30 -24.50 0.91 0.50
C SER A 30 -24.27 2.35 0.95
N ASN A 31 -24.39 3.35 0.05
CA ASN A 31 -24.05 4.74 0.33
C ASN A 31 -24.74 5.31 1.59
N GLY A 32 -23.94 5.77 2.55
CA GLY A 32 -24.39 6.34 3.81
C GLY A 32 -24.91 5.32 4.82
N LEU A 33 -24.73 4.02 4.58
CA LEU A 33 -25.28 2.95 5.43
C LEU A 33 -24.20 2.21 6.22
N ASP A 34 -23.04 1.98 5.61
CA ASP A 34 -21.92 1.29 6.26
C ASP A 34 -20.60 1.77 5.65
N SER A 35 -19.88 2.60 6.41
CA SER A 35 -18.61 3.20 5.97
C SER A 35 -17.53 2.16 5.67
N TYR A 36 -17.54 1.00 6.32
CA TYR A 36 -16.54 -0.04 6.08
C TYR A 36 -16.80 -0.75 4.75
N ILE A 37 -18.06 -1.02 4.46
CA ILE A 37 -18.46 -1.65 3.18
C ILE A 37 -18.27 -0.66 2.03
N GLU A 38 -18.56 0.61 2.24
CA GLU A 38 -18.30 1.66 1.26
C GLU A 38 -16.81 1.77 0.92
N ASP A 39 -15.93 1.76 1.93
CA ASP A 39 -14.48 1.77 1.71
C ASP A 39 -14.02 0.54 0.90
N ASP A 40 -14.51 -0.67 1.23
CA ASP A 40 -14.23 -1.90 0.48
C ASP A 40 -14.70 -1.80 -0.99
N ILE A 41 -15.88 -1.22 -1.24
CA ILE A 41 -16.41 -1.03 -2.60
C ILE A 41 -15.56 -0.02 -3.37
N VAL A 42 -15.13 1.08 -2.75
CA VAL A 42 -14.27 2.10 -3.36
C VAL A 42 -12.92 1.52 -3.76
N LEU A 43 -12.34 0.61 -2.96
CA LEU A 43 -11.12 -0.10 -3.32
C LEU A 43 -11.31 -0.98 -4.56
N LEU A 44 -12.43 -1.71 -4.66
CA LEU A 44 -12.75 -2.52 -5.82
C LEU A 44 -12.97 -1.69 -7.09
N ILE A 45 -13.66 -0.54 -6.98
CA ILE A 45 -13.81 0.44 -8.08
C ILE A 45 -12.44 0.94 -8.55
N SER A 46 -11.56 1.27 -7.62
CA SER A 46 -10.22 1.76 -7.93
C SER A 46 -9.37 0.69 -8.63
N SER A 47 -9.42 -0.56 -8.15
CA SER A 47 -8.77 -1.71 -8.78
C SER A 47 -9.29 -1.96 -10.20
N PHE A 48 -10.62 -1.94 -10.39
CA PHE A 48 -11.24 -2.10 -11.71
C PHE A 48 -10.78 -1.01 -12.69
N ASN A 49 -10.88 0.26 -12.31
CA ASN A 49 -10.50 1.39 -13.17
C ASN A 49 -9.01 1.37 -13.53
N ARG A 50 -8.14 0.90 -12.61
CA ARG A 50 -6.72 0.69 -12.89
C ARG A 50 -6.52 -0.39 -13.95
N ASN A 51 -7.10 -1.57 -13.76
CA ASN A 51 -7.02 -2.68 -14.73
C ASN A 51 -7.49 -2.26 -16.14
N GLN A 52 -8.58 -1.49 -16.23
CA GLN A 52 -9.06 -1.00 -17.52
C GLN A 52 -8.10 0.01 -18.17
N ARG A 53 -7.49 0.90 -17.38
CA ARG A 53 -6.49 1.85 -17.88
C ARG A 53 -5.23 1.14 -18.36
N ASP A 54 -4.74 0.15 -17.61
CA ASP A 54 -3.49 -0.55 -17.92
C ASP A 54 -3.66 -1.45 -19.14
N TYR A 55 -4.81 -2.12 -19.27
CA TYR A 55 -5.19 -2.82 -20.50
C TYR A 55 -5.28 -1.85 -21.68
N GLY A 56 -5.95 -0.71 -21.52
CA GLY A 56 -6.05 0.31 -22.57
C GLY A 56 -4.71 0.93 -23.00
N ARG A 57 -3.68 0.83 -22.15
CA ARG A 57 -2.30 1.25 -22.44
C ARG A 57 -1.42 0.14 -23.01
N GLY A 58 -1.94 -1.09 -23.13
CA GLY A 58 -1.19 -2.27 -23.56
C GLY A 58 -0.17 -2.76 -22.53
N ILE A 59 -0.31 -2.37 -21.26
CA ILE A 59 0.52 -2.84 -20.15
C ILE A 59 0.09 -4.25 -19.72
N LEU A 60 -1.23 -4.49 -19.69
CA LEU A 60 -1.79 -5.82 -19.43
C LEU A 60 -2.12 -6.52 -20.73
N ASP A 61 -1.73 -7.79 -20.86
CA ASP A 61 -2.22 -8.65 -21.92
C ASP A 61 -3.66 -9.16 -21.63
N ASP A 62 -4.30 -9.77 -22.63
CA ASP A 62 -5.66 -10.30 -22.47
C ASP A 62 -5.76 -11.36 -21.35
N ARG A 63 -4.71 -12.15 -21.10
CA ARG A 63 -4.71 -13.19 -20.06
C ARG A 63 -4.60 -12.58 -18.66
N GLU A 64 -3.80 -11.54 -18.50
CA GLU A 64 -3.62 -10.80 -17.26
C GLU A 64 -4.87 -10.00 -16.91
N ARG A 65 -5.46 -9.31 -17.90
CA ARG A 65 -6.76 -8.66 -17.76
C ARG A 65 -7.83 -9.65 -17.28
N ASN A 66 -7.96 -10.79 -17.95
CA ASN A 66 -8.94 -11.82 -17.58
C ASN A 66 -8.69 -12.36 -16.16
N ARG A 67 -7.42 -12.57 -15.76
CA ARG A 67 -7.08 -12.97 -14.39
C ARG A 67 -7.49 -11.91 -13.37
N ASN A 68 -7.25 -10.64 -13.66
CA ASN A 68 -7.61 -9.53 -12.78
C ASN A 68 -9.13 -9.34 -12.68
N GLU A 69 -9.87 -9.48 -13.79
CA GLU A 69 -11.34 -9.45 -13.80
C GLU A 69 -11.94 -10.63 -13.02
N ASN A 70 -11.36 -11.83 -13.12
CA ASN A 70 -11.78 -12.99 -12.30
C ASN A 70 -11.54 -12.78 -10.80
N ARG A 71 -10.40 -12.19 -10.42
CA ARG A 71 -10.10 -11.81 -9.04
C ARG A 71 -11.09 -10.76 -8.52
N LEU A 72 -11.39 -9.75 -9.34
CA LEU A 72 -12.38 -8.73 -9.02
C LEU A 72 -13.77 -9.35 -8.80
N ALA A 73 -14.20 -10.25 -9.68
CA ALA A 73 -15.48 -10.97 -9.57
C ALA A 73 -15.57 -11.77 -8.26
N PHE A 74 -14.48 -12.45 -7.90
CA PHE A 74 -14.39 -13.20 -6.64
C PHE A 74 -14.51 -12.26 -5.44
N ASN A 75 -13.77 -11.14 -5.41
CA ASN A 75 -13.81 -10.18 -4.32
C ASN A 75 -15.20 -9.54 -4.15
N ILE A 76 -15.86 -9.16 -5.25
CA ILE A 76 -17.25 -8.69 -5.24
C ILE A 76 -18.16 -9.75 -4.60
N THR A 77 -18.00 -11.02 -5.01
CA THR A 77 -18.81 -12.13 -4.47
C THR A 77 -18.59 -12.36 -2.97
N GLN A 78 -17.37 -12.14 -2.46
CA GLN A 78 -17.07 -12.23 -1.01
C GLN A 78 -17.65 -11.06 -0.22
N LEU A 79 -17.87 -9.91 -0.85
CA LEU A 79 -18.42 -8.71 -0.22
C LEU A 79 -19.96 -8.70 -0.21
N LEU A 80 -20.60 -9.34 -1.20
CA LEU A 80 -22.06 -9.42 -1.30
C LEU A 80 -22.80 -9.92 -0.03
N PRO A 81 -22.32 -10.95 0.70
CA PRO A 81 -22.96 -11.39 1.94
C PRO A 81 -22.80 -10.38 3.09
N LYS A 82 -21.84 -9.46 3.00
CA LYS A 82 -21.56 -8.46 4.03
C LYS A 82 -22.41 -7.20 3.88
N LEU A 83 -23.02 -6.97 2.71
CA LEU A 83 -23.93 -5.85 2.47
C LEU A 83 -25.00 -5.75 3.56
N PRO A 84 -25.47 -4.53 3.91
CA PRO A 84 -26.56 -4.34 4.86
C PRO A 84 -27.82 -5.06 4.38
N ASP A 85 -28.70 -5.47 5.30
CA ASP A 85 -29.90 -6.25 4.97
C ASP A 85 -30.95 -5.42 4.19
N GLU A 86 -30.96 -4.10 4.42
CA GLU A 86 -31.72 -3.11 3.66
C GLU A 86 -30.78 -1.99 3.21
N GLY A 87 -30.98 -1.51 1.98
CA GLY A 87 -30.19 -0.41 1.44
C GLY A 87 -30.93 0.48 0.45
N ASN A 88 -30.22 1.46 -0.09
CA ASN A 88 -30.79 2.45 -0.99
C ASN A 88 -31.35 1.78 -2.26
N ALA A 89 -32.38 2.39 -2.85
CA ALA A 89 -32.90 1.94 -4.13
C ALA A 89 -31.85 2.16 -5.23
N VAL A 90 -31.53 1.11 -5.98
CA VAL A 90 -30.68 1.22 -7.18
C VAL A 90 -31.60 1.26 -8.39
N GLU A 91 -31.75 2.44 -9.00
CA GLU A 91 -32.66 2.64 -10.14
C GLU A 91 -32.23 1.83 -11.39
N GLN A 92 -33.22 1.51 -12.24
CA GLN A 92 -33.07 0.63 -13.41
C GLN A 92 -32.25 1.22 -14.58
N GLU A 93 -31.64 2.39 -14.44
CA GLU A 93 -30.79 3.01 -15.47
C GLU A 93 -29.60 2.12 -15.87
N ILE A 94 -29.17 1.21 -14.98
CA ILE A 94 -28.14 0.19 -15.26
C ILE A 94 -28.59 -0.81 -16.36
N LYS A 95 -29.86 -0.87 -16.77
CA LYS A 95 -30.31 -1.71 -17.89
C LYS A 95 -30.13 -1.09 -19.29
N LYS A 96 -29.80 0.20 -19.44
CA LYS A 96 -30.08 0.87 -20.74
C LYS A 96 -28.93 1.54 -21.50
N GLU A 97 -27.72 1.70 -20.98
CA GLU A 97 -26.68 2.43 -21.74
C GLU A 97 -25.55 1.54 -22.27
N LEU A 98 -25.74 1.09 -23.52
CA LEU A 98 -24.66 0.96 -24.50
C LEU A 98 -24.39 2.36 -25.08
N GLY A 99 -23.21 2.93 -24.85
CA GLY A 99 -22.69 4.03 -25.66
C GLY A 99 -22.13 5.24 -24.89
N THR A 100 -20.85 5.51 -25.19
CA THR A 100 -20.12 6.79 -25.12
C THR A 100 -19.82 7.42 -23.75
N ASP A 101 -18.53 7.29 -23.40
CA ASP A 101 -17.59 8.33 -22.96
C ASP A 101 -18.13 9.50 -22.11
N SER A 102 -17.67 9.58 -20.85
CA SER A 102 -17.60 10.82 -20.07
C SER A 102 -16.63 10.66 -18.90
N ARG A 103 -15.51 11.39 -18.94
CA ARG A 103 -14.58 11.58 -17.82
C ARG A 103 -15.20 12.46 -16.73
N PRO A 104 -15.01 12.18 -15.43
CA PRO A 104 -15.24 13.16 -14.38
C PRO A 104 -14.06 14.12 -14.25
N THR A 105 -14.40 15.39 -14.05
CA THR A 105 -13.53 16.55 -13.85
C THR A 105 -12.98 16.64 -12.42
N SER A 106 -11.73 17.12 -12.31
CA SER A 106 -11.06 17.48 -11.05
C SER A 106 -11.62 18.76 -10.41
N PRO A 107 -11.61 18.89 -9.07
CA PRO A 107 -11.56 20.18 -8.40
C PRO A 107 -10.12 20.61 -8.09
N ALA A 108 -9.94 21.92 -7.93
CA ALA A 108 -8.70 22.65 -8.07
C ALA A 108 -7.93 22.92 -6.77
N ASN A 109 -6.63 23.15 -6.97
CA ASN A 109 -5.65 23.95 -6.20
C ASN A 109 -5.16 23.45 -4.83
N SER A 110 -3.95 22.90 -4.81
CA SER A 110 -2.85 23.45 -4.00
C SER A 110 -1.50 23.17 -4.69
N SER A 111 -0.52 24.00 -4.39
CA SER A 111 0.73 24.20 -5.12
C SER A 111 1.73 23.04 -5.05
N ASP A 112 2.30 22.75 -6.23
CA ASP A 112 3.52 21.98 -6.54
C ASP A 112 3.45 20.45 -6.43
N GLY A 113 3.51 19.76 -7.58
CA GLY A 113 3.42 18.31 -7.69
C GLY A 113 2.06 17.72 -7.23
N GLY A 114 1.75 16.48 -7.60
CA GLY A 114 0.63 15.77 -6.98
C GLY A 114 0.91 15.45 -5.49
N PRO A 115 -0.03 14.81 -4.77
CA PRO A 115 0.25 14.29 -3.43
C PRO A 115 1.48 13.37 -3.46
N LYS A 116 2.32 13.46 -2.41
CA LYS A 116 3.48 12.58 -2.27
C LYS A 116 3.02 11.15 -2.04
N LYS A 117 3.63 10.19 -2.73
CA LYS A 117 3.18 8.80 -2.68
C LYS A 117 3.98 8.01 -1.67
N ILE A 118 3.27 7.29 -0.80
CA ILE A 118 3.80 6.33 0.16
C ILE A 118 3.44 4.94 -0.34
N LEU A 119 4.43 4.22 -0.86
CA LEU A 119 4.31 2.82 -1.28
C LEU A 119 4.66 1.91 -0.10
N PHE A 120 3.66 1.25 0.44
CA PHE A 120 3.78 0.22 1.46
C PHE A 120 3.86 -1.16 0.79
N LEU A 121 4.97 -1.85 1.01
CA LEU A 121 5.29 -3.16 0.47
C LEU A 121 5.27 -4.17 1.61
N SER A 122 4.39 -5.16 1.50
CA SER A 122 4.33 -6.26 2.46
C SER A 122 5.17 -7.43 1.97
N GLY A 123 6.11 -7.90 2.79
CA GLY A 123 6.77 -9.18 2.56
C GLY A 123 5.74 -10.31 2.48
N ASN A 124 5.90 -11.20 1.51
CA ASN A 124 5.06 -12.39 1.39
C ASN A 124 5.25 -13.29 2.64
N PHE A 125 4.30 -14.17 2.95
CA PHE A 125 4.33 -14.98 4.17
C PHE A 125 3.87 -16.42 3.90
N ASN A 126 4.62 -17.40 4.40
CA ASN A 126 4.28 -18.82 4.23
C ASN A 126 3.88 -19.54 5.54
N GLY A 127 3.59 -18.81 6.63
CA GLY A 127 3.11 -19.41 7.88
C GLY A 127 4.04 -19.26 9.11
N GLU A 128 5.19 -18.57 9.02
CA GLU A 128 6.16 -18.44 10.12
C GLU A 128 5.99 -17.18 11.01
N ILE A 129 5.35 -17.28 12.19
CA ILE A 129 5.29 -16.21 13.24
C ILE A 129 4.75 -14.84 12.74
N ASP A 130 3.51 -14.52 13.15
CA ASP A 130 2.73 -13.32 12.81
C ASP A 130 3.48 -11.98 13.07
N LEU A 131 4.14 -11.43 12.04
CA LEU A 131 4.16 -9.98 11.88
C LEU A 131 2.74 -9.55 11.51
N ASN A 132 2.17 -8.59 12.24
CA ASN A 132 0.83 -8.13 11.93
C ASN A 132 0.89 -6.99 10.89
N ILE A 133 1.40 -7.32 9.70
CA ILE A 133 1.59 -6.41 8.58
C ILE A 133 0.27 -5.68 8.21
N PRO A 134 -0.91 -6.36 8.15
CA PRO A 134 -2.16 -5.66 7.90
C PRO A 134 -2.49 -4.61 8.97
N LYS A 135 -2.15 -4.88 10.23
CA LYS A 135 -2.34 -3.91 11.31
C LYS A 135 -1.32 -2.78 11.24
N GLU A 136 -0.08 -3.04 10.81
CA GLU A 136 0.90 -2.01 10.52
C GLU A 136 0.39 -1.04 9.45
N SER A 137 0.05 -1.56 8.27
CA SER A 137 -0.50 -0.77 7.15
C SER A 137 -1.68 0.07 7.61
N ARG A 138 -2.64 -0.55 8.33
CA ARG A 138 -3.81 0.16 8.86
C ARG A 138 -3.44 1.26 9.87
N GLU A 139 -2.50 1.01 10.77
CA GLU A 139 -2.06 2.01 11.74
C GLU A 139 -1.39 3.20 11.05
N ILE A 140 -0.52 2.96 10.06
CA ILE A 140 0.13 4.01 9.26
C ILE A 140 -0.91 4.82 8.48
N ARG A 141 -1.78 4.14 7.72
CA ARG A 141 -2.85 4.77 6.93
C ARG A 141 -3.73 5.66 7.81
N ASN A 142 -4.08 5.20 9.00
CA ASN A 142 -4.88 5.98 9.96
C ASN A 142 -4.14 7.23 10.44
N GLN A 143 -2.84 7.14 10.76
CA GLN A 143 -2.08 8.33 11.18
C GLN A 143 -1.98 9.38 10.08
N ILE A 144 -1.84 8.97 8.82
CA ILE A 144 -1.86 9.88 7.68
C ILE A 144 -3.25 10.53 7.56
N ARG A 145 -4.33 9.75 7.59
CA ARG A 145 -5.71 10.26 7.49
C ARG A 145 -6.10 11.24 8.59
N PHE A 146 -5.61 11.03 9.81
CA PHE A 146 -5.90 11.91 10.95
C PHE A 146 -4.98 13.14 11.04
N SER A 147 -3.97 13.24 10.18
CA SER A 147 -3.04 14.36 10.17
C SER A 147 -3.64 15.61 9.52
N GLN A 148 -3.04 16.76 9.82
CA GLN A 148 -3.47 18.05 9.26
C GLN A 148 -3.24 18.13 7.74
N ASN A 149 -2.17 17.50 7.22
CA ASN A 149 -1.81 17.54 5.80
C ASN A 149 -2.12 16.21 5.08
N ARG A 150 -3.21 15.54 5.44
CA ARG A 150 -3.59 14.24 4.87
C ARG A 150 -3.70 14.24 3.34
N GLU A 151 -4.14 15.36 2.75
CA GLU A 151 -4.32 15.51 1.29
C GLU A 151 -2.97 15.64 0.56
N SER A 152 -1.88 15.89 1.28
CA SER A 152 -0.52 15.96 0.72
C SER A 152 0.12 14.58 0.51
N TYR A 153 -0.55 13.50 0.94
CA TYR A 153 -0.02 12.14 0.87
C TYR A 153 -1.03 11.15 0.30
N GLU A 154 -0.58 10.34 -0.65
CA GLU A 154 -1.32 9.18 -1.17
C GLU A 154 -0.70 7.90 -0.60
N PHE A 155 -1.49 7.08 0.10
CA PHE A 155 -1.03 5.80 0.66
C PHE A 155 -1.42 4.66 -0.28
N ILE A 156 -0.41 3.95 -0.79
CA ILE A 156 -0.52 2.84 -1.74
C ILE A 156 -0.05 1.58 -1.00
N ASP A 157 -0.88 0.55 -0.98
CA ASP A 157 -0.63 -0.70 -0.25
C ASP A 157 -0.57 -1.85 -1.24
N GLU A 158 0.63 -2.41 -1.42
CA GLU A 158 0.90 -3.52 -2.33
C GLU A 158 1.37 -4.76 -1.56
N PRO A 159 0.58 -5.85 -1.57
CA PRO A 159 0.91 -7.06 -0.82
C PRO A 159 1.90 -7.98 -1.53
N SER A 160 2.50 -8.89 -0.75
CA SER A 160 3.19 -10.12 -1.18
C SER A 160 4.25 -9.93 -2.26
N VAL A 161 5.33 -9.22 -1.94
CA VAL A 161 6.31 -8.83 -2.96
C VAL A 161 7.51 -9.77 -3.08
N THR A 162 7.73 -10.28 -4.28
CA THR A 162 9.03 -10.74 -4.80
C THR A 162 9.85 -9.53 -5.27
N LEU A 163 11.15 -9.71 -5.54
CA LEU A 163 11.98 -8.60 -6.05
C LEU A 163 11.43 -8.02 -7.36
N ILE A 164 10.90 -8.86 -8.26
CA ILE A 164 10.32 -8.40 -9.53
C ILE A 164 9.05 -7.57 -9.32
N GLU A 165 8.25 -7.90 -8.31
CA GLU A 165 7.06 -7.11 -7.94
C GLU A 165 7.47 -5.78 -7.29
N ILE A 166 8.48 -5.76 -6.40
CA ILE A 166 9.00 -4.52 -5.81
C ILE A 166 9.41 -3.54 -6.91
N THR A 167 10.22 -3.99 -7.88
CA THR A 167 10.69 -3.11 -8.95
C THR A 167 9.55 -2.62 -9.84
N GLY A 168 8.59 -3.51 -10.17
CA GLY A 168 7.37 -3.14 -10.89
C GLY A 168 6.58 -2.05 -10.17
N PHE A 169 6.28 -2.23 -8.88
CA PHE A 169 5.52 -1.25 -8.11
C PHE A 169 6.25 0.10 -7.96
N ILE A 170 7.58 0.10 -7.80
CA ILE A 170 8.37 1.33 -7.78
C ILE A 170 8.24 2.08 -9.11
N LEU A 171 8.35 1.37 -10.25
CA LEU A 171 8.24 1.98 -11.58
C LEU A 171 6.83 2.49 -11.88
N ASP A 172 5.80 1.75 -11.49
CA ASP A 172 4.40 2.08 -11.75
C ASP A 172 3.92 3.26 -10.93
N HIS A 173 4.24 3.26 -9.64
CA HIS A 173 3.73 4.26 -8.71
C HIS A 173 4.63 5.48 -8.61
N ARG A 174 5.94 5.34 -8.88
CA ARG A 174 6.96 6.38 -8.69
C ARG A 174 6.85 7.04 -7.30
N PRO A 175 7.05 6.28 -6.22
CA PRO A 175 6.80 6.75 -4.87
C PRO A 175 7.85 7.75 -4.37
N ASN A 176 7.44 8.61 -3.44
CA ASN A 176 8.37 9.45 -2.67
C ASN A 176 8.84 8.74 -1.39
N PHE A 177 7.99 7.87 -0.83
CA PHE A 177 8.31 7.07 0.34
C PHE A 177 8.11 5.59 0.00
N ILE A 178 9.08 4.76 0.32
CA ILE A 178 8.98 3.30 0.20
C ILE A 178 9.04 2.73 1.62
N HIS A 179 8.06 1.94 2.00
CA HIS A 179 8.03 1.23 3.28
C HIS A 179 8.00 -0.26 3.01
N PHE A 180 9.04 -0.98 3.40
CA PHE A 180 9.05 -2.43 3.41
C PHE A 180 8.75 -2.93 4.83
N SER A 181 7.69 -3.72 4.97
CA SER A 181 7.34 -4.43 6.21
C SER A 181 7.50 -5.93 5.99
N GLY A 182 8.39 -6.55 6.76
CA GLY A 182 8.67 -7.97 6.61
C GLY A 182 9.80 -8.46 7.51
N HIS A 183 10.26 -9.68 7.26
CA HIS A 183 11.37 -10.25 8.02
C HIS A 183 12.71 -9.87 7.39
N GLY A 184 13.76 -9.92 8.21
CA GLY A 184 15.14 -9.77 7.77
C GLY A 184 16.03 -10.84 8.37
N ASN A 185 17.12 -11.13 7.68
CA ASN A 185 18.15 -12.07 8.08
C ASN A 185 19.49 -11.33 8.22
N GLU A 186 20.18 -11.54 9.34
CA GLU A 186 21.45 -10.87 9.67
C GLU A 186 22.54 -10.99 8.59
N HIS A 187 22.52 -12.07 7.82
CA HIS A 187 23.56 -12.37 6.83
C HIS A 187 23.10 -12.23 5.39
N ARG A 188 21.80 -12.39 5.12
CA ARG A 188 21.26 -12.48 3.76
C ARG A 188 20.39 -11.29 3.33
N GLY A 189 19.95 -10.45 4.28
CA GLY A 189 19.15 -9.27 4.01
C GLY A 189 17.65 -9.48 4.17
N LEU A 190 16.85 -8.75 3.39
CA LEU A 190 15.38 -8.78 3.50
C LEU A 190 14.84 -10.13 3.04
N ILE A 191 13.85 -10.66 3.74
CA ILE A 191 13.21 -11.94 3.39
C ILE A 191 11.94 -11.67 2.59
N THR A 192 11.85 -12.30 1.43
CA THR A 192 10.65 -12.37 0.59
C THR A 192 10.30 -13.83 0.32
N TYR A 193 9.17 -14.09 -0.34
CA TYR A 193 8.81 -15.45 -0.75
C TYR A 193 8.37 -15.48 -2.20
N ASP A 194 8.93 -16.43 -2.94
CA ASP A 194 8.60 -16.72 -4.33
C ASP A 194 8.17 -18.19 -4.41
N ASP A 195 6.97 -18.44 -4.93
CA ASP A 195 6.33 -19.77 -4.98
C ASP A 195 6.39 -20.57 -3.66
N GLY A 196 6.25 -19.87 -2.52
CA GLY A 196 6.28 -20.45 -1.17
C GLY A 196 7.69 -20.67 -0.57
N GLU A 197 8.74 -20.47 -1.36
CA GLU A 197 10.14 -20.59 -0.95
C GLU A 197 10.72 -19.24 -0.51
N LYS A 198 11.56 -19.28 0.54
CA LYS A 198 12.25 -18.08 1.03
C LYS A 198 13.27 -17.58 0.02
N THR A 199 13.11 -16.33 -0.38
CA THR A 199 14.08 -15.57 -1.16
C THR A 199 14.67 -14.45 -0.30
N TYR A 200 15.86 -13.99 -0.69
CA TYR A 200 16.58 -12.96 0.06
C TYR A 200 16.95 -11.83 -0.88
N ILE A 201 16.75 -10.60 -0.42
CA ILE A 201 17.17 -9.40 -1.12
C ILE A 201 18.35 -8.80 -0.35
N GLY A 202 19.54 -9.00 -0.92
CA GLY A 202 20.81 -8.57 -0.36
C GLY A 202 21.17 -7.12 -0.65
N GLU A 203 22.34 -6.72 -0.18
CA GLU A 203 22.93 -5.39 -0.38
C GLU A 203 23.14 -5.06 -1.86
N GLU A 204 23.77 -5.96 -2.61
CA GLU A 204 24.08 -5.79 -4.04
C GLU A 204 22.81 -5.56 -4.88
N GLN A 205 21.76 -6.36 -4.66
CA GLN A 205 20.50 -6.23 -5.39
C GLN A 205 19.78 -4.90 -5.10
N LEU A 206 19.88 -4.39 -3.87
CA LEU A 206 19.30 -3.09 -3.51
C LEU A 206 20.17 -1.94 -4.03
N ASP A 207 21.49 -2.08 -4.06
CA ASP A 207 22.39 -1.10 -4.68
C ASP A 207 22.04 -0.93 -6.17
N ASP A 208 21.95 -2.05 -6.89
CA ASP A 208 21.62 -2.08 -8.31
C ASP A 208 20.24 -1.47 -8.57
N LEU A 209 19.24 -1.82 -7.75
CA LEU A 209 17.89 -1.26 -7.87
C LEU A 209 17.89 0.26 -7.69
N PHE A 210 18.47 0.77 -6.60
CA PHE A 210 18.44 2.20 -6.31
C PHE A 210 19.34 3.00 -7.25
N SER A 211 20.45 2.42 -7.73
CA SER A 211 21.25 2.99 -8.81
C SER A 211 20.46 3.07 -10.12
N ALA A 212 19.65 2.05 -10.45
CA ALA A 212 18.91 2.02 -11.71
C ALA A 212 17.77 3.04 -11.76
N ILE A 213 17.22 3.44 -10.61
CA ILE A 213 16.14 4.45 -10.51
C ILE A 213 16.67 5.85 -10.19
N ASP A 214 17.97 6.00 -9.90
CA ASP A 214 18.58 7.30 -9.61
C ASP A 214 18.38 8.27 -10.79
N GLY A 215 17.91 9.48 -10.49
CA GLY A 215 17.55 10.50 -11.47
C GLY A 215 16.28 10.21 -12.30
N LEU A 216 15.66 9.03 -12.21
CA LEU A 216 14.40 8.70 -12.90
C LEU A 216 13.16 9.07 -12.07
N MET A 217 13.28 9.06 -10.75
CA MET A 217 12.22 9.39 -9.80
C MET A 217 12.80 9.93 -8.48
N GLU A 218 11.97 10.61 -7.70
CA GLU A 218 12.39 11.28 -6.46
C GLU A 218 11.94 10.48 -5.24
N VAL A 219 12.70 9.45 -4.88
CA VAL A 219 12.54 8.74 -3.62
C VAL A 219 13.22 9.54 -2.51
N GLU A 220 12.45 9.99 -1.54
CA GLU A 220 12.96 10.79 -0.41
C GLU A 220 13.33 9.91 0.78
N VAL A 221 12.49 8.91 1.07
CA VAL A 221 12.64 8.06 2.26
C VAL A 221 12.37 6.60 1.93
N VAL A 222 13.24 5.72 2.44
CA VAL A 222 13.01 4.28 2.50
C VAL A 222 12.95 3.85 3.96
N ILE A 223 11.97 3.04 4.33
CA ILE A 223 11.84 2.44 5.66
C ILE A 223 11.94 0.94 5.50
N LEU A 224 12.98 0.35 6.07
CA LEU A 224 13.19 -1.09 6.12
C LEU A 224 12.76 -1.60 7.49
N ASN A 225 11.46 -1.80 7.67
CA ASN A 225 10.92 -2.36 8.89
C ASN A 225 11.07 -3.89 8.91
N ALA A 226 12.33 -4.31 8.97
CA ALA A 226 12.79 -5.69 8.98
C ALA A 226 14.04 -5.80 9.87
N CYS A 227 14.13 -6.86 10.67
CA CYS A 227 15.27 -7.07 11.58
C CYS A 227 16.61 -7.11 10.84
N TYR A 228 17.66 -6.54 11.43
CA TYR A 228 19.02 -6.55 10.89
C TYR A 228 19.19 -5.89 9.50
N SER A 229 18.36 -4.88 9.18
CA SER A 229 18.36 -4.20 7.89
C SER A 229 19.39 -3.06 7.73
N SER A 230 20.28 -2.83 8.71
CA SER A 230 21.25 -1.73 8.67
C SER A 230 22.20 -1.77 7.48
N LYS A 231 22.62 -2.96 7.02
CA LYS A 231 23.51 -3.06 5.86
C LYS A 231 22.80 -2.64 4.57
N GLN A 232 21.55 -3.04 4.42
CA GLN A 232 20.69 -2.61 3.31
C GLN A 232 20.43 -1.10 3.39
N ALA A 233 20.15 -0.58 4.59
CA ALA A 233 19.94 0.85 4.80
C ALA A 233 21.15 1.69 4.39
N LYS A 234 22.37 1.24 4.74
CA LYS A 234 23.62 1.88 4.33
C LYS A 234 23.72 2.02 2.82
N VAL A 235 23.53 0.93 2.09
CA VAL A 235 23.69 0.89 0.64
C VAL A 235 22.66 1.79 -0.05
N ILE A 236 21.36 1.62 0.28
CA ILE A 236 20.28 2.46 -0.27
C ILE A 236 20.55 3.95 0.01
N SER A 237 21.00 4.29 1.22
CA SER A 237 21.23 5.68 1.60
C SER A 237 22.37 6.36 0.84
N SER A 238 23.26 5.59 0.22
CA SER A 238 24.35 6.12 -0.62
C SER A 238 23.83 6.79 -1.89
N HIS A 239 22.58 6.52 -2.28
CA HIS A 239 21.89 7.12 -3.43
C HIS A 239 21.14 8.42 -3.08
N ASN A 240 21.60 9.17 -2.05
CA ASN A 240 20.98 10.41 -1.56
C ASN A 240 19.55 10.26 -1.02
N ILE A 241 19.21 9.08 -0.50
CA ILE A 241 17.90 8.75 0.09
C ILE A 241 18.05 8.68 1.61
N TYR A 242 17.08 9.19 2.37
CA TYR A 242 17.03 8.92 3.81
C TYR A 242 16.52 7.51 4.05
N VAL A 243 17.24 6.71 4.83
CA VAL A 243 16.85 5.32 5.07
C VAL A 243 16.75 5.01 6.53
N ILE A 244 15.62 4.46 6.95
CA ILE A 244 15.45 3.95 8.31
C ILE A 244 15.66 2.43 8.28
N GLY A 245 16.71 1.95 8.92
CA GLY A 245 17.00 0.53 9.10
C GLY A 245 16.92 0.10 10.57
N MET A 246 16.91 -1.21 10.80
CA MET A 246 16.90 -1.81 12.14
C MET A 246 18.22 -2.54 12.38
N ALA A 247 19.00 -2.08 13.35
CA ALA A 247 20.31 -2.67 13.68
C ALA A 247 20.21 -4.10 14.20
N LYS A 248 19.11 -4.41 14.88
CA LYS A 248 18.84 -5.67 15.56
C LYS A 248 17.36 -6.03 15.43
N GLU A 249 16.96 -7.07 16.13
CA GLU A 249 15.55 -7.40 16.31
C GLU A 249 14.75 -6.24 16.90
N ILE A 250 13.54 -6.07 16.37
CA ILE A 250 12.55 -5.15 16.90
C ILE A 250 11.24 -5.91 17.08
N GLY A 251 10.61 -5.78 18.24
CA GLY A 251 9.31 -6.41 18.46
C GLY A 251 8.23 -5.79 17.57
N ASP A 252 7.35 -6.60 17.00
CA ASP A 252 6.26 -6.19 16.07
C ASP A 252 5.51 -4.94 16.54
N THR A 253 5.14 -4.87 17.82
CA THR A 253 4.42 -3.71 18.37
C THR A 253 5.28 -2.45 18.37
N SER A 254 6.56 -2.54 18.72
CA SER A 254 7.48 -1.40 18.71
C SER A 254 7.73 -0.92 17.28
N ALA A 255 7.91 -1.85 16.35
CA ALA A 255 8.12 -1.62 14.94
C ALA A 255 6.94 -0.83 14.34
N ARG A 256 5.72 -1.33 14.56
CA ARG A 256 4.48 -0.70 14.13
C ARG A 256 4.23 0.67 14.75
N LYS A 257 4.47 0.82 16.05
CA LYS A 257 4.29 2.12 16.73
C LYS A 257 5.31 3.15 16.28
N PHE A 258 6.54 2.72 16.00
CA PHE A 258 7.55 3.57 15.38
C PHE A 258 7.11 4.03 13.99
N ALA A 259 6.72 3.11 13.09
CA ALA A 259 6.28 3.45 11.74
C ALA A 259 5.07 4.40 11.74
N ALA A 260 4.06 4.10 12.55
CA ALA A 260 2.89 4.96 12.72
C ALA A 260 3.26 6.36 13.22
N GLY A 261 4.14 6.48 14.23
CA GLY A 261 4.60 7.76 14.75
C GLY A 261 5.45 8.56 13.75
N PHE A 262 6.26 7.87 12.93
CA PHE A 262 7.03 8.49 11.85
C PHE A 262 6.09 9.11 10.82
N TYR A 263 5.14 8.34 10.28
CA TYR A 263 4.20 8.86 9.28
C TYR A 263 3.23 9.90 9.84
N GLN A 264 2.82 9.78 11.11
CA GLN A 264 2.09 10.85 11.79
C GLN A 264 2.87 12.18 11.75
N SER A 265 4.17 12.11 12.01
CA SER A 265 5.05 13.28 12.08
C SER A 265 5.32 13.88 10.68
N ILE A 266 5.59 13.03 9.69
CA ILE A 266 5.74 13.43 8.29
C ILE A 266 4.46 14.09 7.78
N ALA A 267 3.31 13.48 8.05
CA ALA A 267 2.01 14.02 7.64
C ALA A 267 1.59 15.27 8.45
N ALA A 268 2.21 15.52 9.60
CA ALA A 268 2.11 16.79 10.32
C ALA A 268 3.05 17.89 9.76
N GLY A 269 3.87 17.58 8.76
CA GLY A 269 4.79 18.54 8.12
C GLY A 269 6.15 18.68 8.81
N LEU A 270 6.53 17.72 9.66
CA LEU A 270 7.88 17.69 10.23
C LEU A 270 8.90 17.21 9.20
N ASP A 271 10.13 17.72 9.30
CA ASP A 271 11.27 17.19 8.57
C ASP A 271 11.65 15.77 9.04
N ILE A 272 12.44 15.06 8.23
CA ILE A 272 12.75 13.64 8.42
C ILE A 272 13.47 13.38 9.75
N ASP A 273 14.43 14.22 10.14
CA ASP A 273 15.17 14.08 11.40
C ASP A 273 14.25 14.23 12.61
N ARG A 274 13.38 15.26 12.60
CA ARG A 274 12.38 15.46 13.66
C ARG A 274 11.33 14.35 13.67
N ALA A 275 10.85 13.91 12.52
CA ALA A 275 9.91 12.81 12.41
C ALA A 275 10.49 11.51 12.96
N PHE A 276 11.76 11.22 12.67
CA PHE A 276 12.48 10.08 13.23
C PHE A 276 12.63 10.18 14.76
N LYS A 277 13.01 11.35 15.28
CA LYS A 277 13.10 11.58 16.73
C LYS A 277 11.74 11.44 17.42
N MET A 278 10.67 11.94 16.81
CA MET A 278 9.31 11.80 17.33
C MET A 278 8.86 10.33 17.30
N ALA A 279 9.12 9.60 16.21
CA ALA A 279 8.84 8.18 16.11
C ALA A 279 9.51 7.37 17.24
N LYS A 280 10.74 7.72 17.61
CA LYS A 280 11.48 7.10 18.73
C LYS A 280 10.81 7.31 20.10
N VAL A 281 9.99 8.35 20.29
CA VAL A 281 9.22 8.56 21.53
C VAL A 281 8.18 7.45 21.74
N HIS A 282 7.68 6.86 20.65
CA HIS A 282 6.68 5.78 20.71
C HIS A 282 7.30 4.40 21.00
N LEU A 283 8.62 4.30 21.05
CA LEU A 283 9.32 3.10 21.49
C LEU A 283 9.24 3.02 23.02
N ARG A 284 8.80 1.90 23.57
CA ARG A 284 8.80 1.67 25.03
C ARG A 284 10.24 1.70 25.57
N LYS A 285 10.43 2.24 26.78
CA LYS A 285 11.72 2.17 27.49
C LYS A 285 12.18 0.70 27.63
N PRO A 286 13.48 0.41 27.49
CA PRO A 286 14.01 -0.94 27.47
C PRO A 286 14.14 -1.50 28.88
N ASP A 287 13.44 -2.59 29.18
CA ASP A 287 13.83 -3.52 30.24
C ASP A 287 14.96 -4.42 29.72
N SER A 288 16.09 -3.81 29.33
CA SER A 288 17.41 -4.46 29.23
C SER A 288 18.43 -3.53 28.57
N VAL A 289 19.61 -3.52 29.15
CA VAL A 289 20.82 -2.90 28.62
C VAL A 289 21.19 -3.61 27.31
N GLY A 290 21.02 -2.94 26.17
CA GLY A 290 21.60 -3.39 24.89
C GLY A 290 20.65 -3.41 23.68
N GLN A 291 20.54 -2.26 23.00
CA GLN A 291 20.32 -2.14 21.54
C GLN A 291 19.04 -2.73 20.91
N ASN A 292 17.98 -1.91 20.85
CA ASN A 292 16.90 -2.01 19.84
C ASN A 292 16.67 -0.60 19.28
N LYS A 293 17.37 -0.23 18.21
CA LYS A 293 17.29 1.13 17.67
C LYS A 293 17.07 1.08 16.16
N PRO A 294 15.94 1.62 15.67
CA PRO A 294 15.91 2.22 14.36
C PRO A 294 17.12 3.16 14.22
N GLU A 295 17.78 3.11 13.08
CA GLU A 295 18.90 3.98 12.71
C GLU A 295 18.47 4.78 11.49
N LEU A 296 18.73 6.08 11.51
CA LEU A 296 18.52 6.93 10.34
C LEU A 296 19.84 7.04 9.58
N TRP A 297 19.82 6.66 8.30
CA TRP A 297 20.95 6.67 7.40
C TRP A 297 20.78 7.73 6.32
N TYR A 298 21.89 8.36 5.92
CA TYR A 298 21.95 9.26 4.77
C TYR A 298 23.39 9.26 4.23
N LYS A 299 23.56 9.17 2.90
CA LYS A 299 24.87 9.14 2.24
C LYS A 299 25.83 8.06 2.76
N GLY A 300 25.28 6.89 3.10
CA GLY A 300 26.08 5.76 3.59
C GLY A 300 26.52 5.86 5.05
N GLU A 301 26.04 6.87 5.78
CA GLU A 301 26.38 7.13 7.18
C GLU A 301 25.15 7.16 8.08
N ILE A 302 25.31 6.77 9.35
CA ILE A 302 24.27 6.91 10.37
C ILE A 302 24.25 8.36 10.84
N ILE A 303 23.08 9.00 10.78
CA ILE A 303 22.87 10.39 11.20
C ILE A 303 21.99 10.54 12.44
N SER A 304 21.22 9.52 12.86
CA SER A 304 20.46 9.53 14.14
C SER A 304 20.06 8.14 14.69
#